data_AF-A0ABD0BF85-F1
#
_entry.id   AF-A0ABD0BF85-F1
#
_cell.length_a   1.000
_cell.length_b   1.000
_cell.length_c   1.000
_cell.angle_alpha   90.00
_cell.angle_beta   90.00
_cell.angle_gamma   90.00
#
_symmetry.space_group_name_H-M   'P 1'
#
loop_
_entity.id
_entity.type
_entity.pdbx_description
1 polymer ?
#
loop_
_entity_poly.entity_id
_entity_poly.type
_entity_poly.pdbx_seq_one_letter_code
_entity_poly.pdbx_strand_id
1 'polypeptide(L)'
;MKIRKITLTIAGATLLAGSAAAITSAQASTYSPEKHSFEWCHETFGENQHDLCNYYNWAKENARILRQSADPQAEDYQFQADEALRRLYAEQKQGI
;
A
#
# COMPACT_ATOMS: atom_id res chain seq x y z
N MET A 1 -40.18 35.92 24.98
CA MET A 1 -38.77 36.13 25.35
C MET A 1 -37.93 36.16 24.08
N LYS A 2 -37.17 37.22 23.85
CA LYS A 2 -36.34 37.45 22.64
C LYS A 2 -34.91 36.98 22.92
N ILE A 3 -34.45 35.94 22.24
CA ILE A 3 -33.03 35.56 22.23
C ILE A 3 -32.40 36.18 20.99
N ARG A 4 -31.46 37.08 21.22
CA ARG A 4 -30.76 37.87 20.20
C ARG A 4 -29.74 36.98 19.49
N LYS A 5 -29.69 37.10 18.15
CA LYS A 5 -28.70 36.48 17.28
C LYS A 5 -27.30 36.99 17.66
N ILE A 6 -26.37 36.07 17.89
CA ILE A 6 -24.93 36.37 17.86
C ILE A 6 -24.38 35.64 16.65
N THR A 7 -24.30 36.37 15.54
CA THR A 7 -23.63 35.92 14.32
C THR A 7 -22.13 36.07 14.57
N LEU A 8 -21.43 34.97 14.79
CA LEU A 8 -19.96 34.97 14.84
C LEU A 8 -19.45 35.11 13.40
N THR A 9 -19.07 36.32 13.01
CA THR A 9 -18.39 36.56 11.73
C THR A 9 -16.91 36.24 11.93
N ILE A 10 -16.50 35.01 11.64
CA ILE A 10 -15.08 34.68 11.54
C ILE A 10 -14.60 35.16 10.17
N ALA A 11 -14.11 36.38 10.14
CA ALA A 11 -13.31 36.89 9.03
C ALA A 11 -11.93 36.25 9.12
N GLY A 12 -11.71 35.22 8.31
CA GLY A 12 -10.43 34.55 8.16
C GLY A 12 -10.22 34.17 6.70
N ALA A 13 -10.03 35.17 5.85
CA ALA A 13 -9.55 34.94 4.49
C ALA A 13 -8.01 34.98 4.50
N THR A 14 -7.38 33.82 4.46
CA THR A 14 -6.11 33.63 3.76
C THR A 14 -6.05 32.21 3.22
N LEU A 15 -5.85 32.17 1.91
CA LEU A 15 -5.80 31.00 1.05
C LEU A 15 -4.67 30.05 1.47
N LEU A 16 -5.01 28.80 1.72
CA LEU A 16 -4.11 27.68 1.46
C LEU A 16 -4.85 26.72 0.55
N ALA A 17 -4.72 26.99 -0.76
CA ALA A 17 -4.81 25.97 -1.78
C ALA A 17 -3.73 24.92 -1.47
N GLY A 18 -4.16 23.85 -0.83
CA GLY A 18 -3.36 22.67 -0.59
C GLY A 18 -4.34 21.53 -0.56
N SER A 19 -4.54 20.93 -1.72
CA SER A 19 -5.38 19.76 -1.93
C SER A 19 -4.89 18.62 -1.03
N ALA A 20 -5.33 18.60 0.23
CA ALA A 20 -5.31 17.39 1.02
C ALA A 20 -6.42 16.50 0.45
N ALA A 21 -6.12 15.81 -0.64
CA ALA A 21 -6.88 14.65 -1.05
C ALA A 21 -6.91 13.75 0.18
N ALA A 22 -8.07 13.70 0.84
CA ALA A 22 -8.35 12.74 1.88
C ALA A 22 -8.11 11.36 1.26
N ILE A 23 -6.98 10.74 1.59
CA ILE A 23 -6.73 9.34 1.28
C ILE A 23 -7.68 8.59 2.19
N THR A 24 -8.90 8.41 1.71
CA THR A 24 -9.86 7.47 2.27
C THR A 24 -9.23 6.09 2.13
N SER A 25 -8.61 5.61 3.21
CA SER A 25 -8.11 4.25 3.33
C SER A 25 -9.29 3.29 3.48
N ALA A 26 -9.99 3.06 2.38
CA ALA A 26 -11.01 2.02 2.26
C ALA A 26 -10.59 1.07 1.13
N GLN A 27 -9.42 0.45 1.31
CA GLN A 27 -9.08 -0.76 0.58
C GLN A 27 -8.70 -1.80 1.63
N ALA A 28 -9.73 -2.35 2.27
CA ALA A 28 -9.67 -3.72 2.75
C ALA A 28 -9.56 -4.61 1.50
N SER A 29 -8.34 -4.64 0.94
CA SER A 29 -7.91 -5.72 0.08
C SER A 29 -8.05 -6.97 0.93
N THR A 30 -9.05 -7.79 0.61
CA THR A 30 -9.09 -9.19 1.02
C THR A 30 -7.87 -9.87 0.40
N TYR A 31 -6.71 -9.66 1.00
CA TYR A 31 -5.46 -10.28 0.63
C TYR A 31 -5.51 -11.72 1.12
N SER A 32 -6.21 -12.55 0.35
CA SER A 32 -5.96 -13.98 0.37
C SER A 32 -4.60 -14.15 -0.29
N PRO A 33 -3.58 -14.73 0.38
CA PRO A 33 -2.29 -14.95 -0.23
C PRO A 33 -2.47 -16.02 -1.32
N GLU A 34 -2.83 -15.59 -2.52
CA GLU A 34 -2.77 -16.46 -3.68
C GLU A 34 -1.31 -16.89 -3.83
N LYS A 35 -1.11 -18.21 -3.89
CA LYS A 35 0.21 -18.77 -4.17
C LYS A 35 0.53 -18.51 -5.64
N HIS A 36 1.00 -17.31 -5.93
CA HIS A 36 1.62 -17.00 -7.21
C HIS A 36 2.91 -17.81 -7.35
N SER A 37 3.17 -18.31 -8.57
CA SER A 37 4.47 -18.89 -8.93
C SER A 37 5.55 -17.80 -8.93
N PHE A 38 6.83 -18.18 -9.02
CA PHE A 38 7.92 -17.19 -9.07
C PHE A 38 7.88 -16.38 -10.37
N GLU A 39 7.44 -17.01 -11.46
CA GLU A 39 7.36 -16.44 -12.80
C GLU A 39 6.21 -15.44 -12.93
N TRP A 40 5.13 -15.63 -12.15
CA TRP A 40 3.93 -14.79 -12.21
C TRP A 40 4.23 -13.29 -12.08
N CYS A 41 5.20 -12.91 -11.23
CA CYS A 41 5.50 -11.49 -11.04
C CYS A 41 6.03 -10.85 -12.31
N HIS A 42 7.01 -11.50 -12.95
CA HIS A 42 7.62 -11.02 -14.20
C HIS A 42 6.61 -11.07 -15.36
N GLU A 43 5.74 -12.08 -15.40
CA GLU A 43 4.65 -12.16 -16.39
C GLU A 43 3.60 -11.05 -16.21
N THR A 44 3.34 -10.63 -14.97
CA THR A 44 2.30 -9.64 -14.64
C THR A 44 2.79 -8.19 -14.78
N PHE A 45 4.02 -7.92 -14.34
CA PHE A 45 4.57 -6.56 -14.25
C PHE A 45 5.64 -6.27 -15.31
N GLY A 46 6.11 -7.30 -16.01
CA GLY A 46 7.12 -7.18 -17.06
C GLY A 46 8.55 -7.10 -16.53
N GLU A 47 9.50 -7.28 -17.45
CA GLU A 47 10.94 -7.30 -17.14
C GLU A 47 11.50 -5.94 -16.68
N ASN A 48 10.79 -4.82 -16.92
CA ASN A 48 11.21 -3.53 -16.38
C ASN A 48 11.19 -3.51 -14.85
N GLN A 49 10.36 -4.37 -14.25
CA GLN A 49 10.12 -4.47 -12.82
C GLN A 49 10.91 -5.63 -12.19
N HIS A 50 11.94 -6.12 -12.89
CA HIS A 50 12.68 -7.34 -12.57
C HIS A 50 13.21 -7.38 -11.13
N ASP A 51 13.87 -6.31 -10.69
CA ASP A 51 14.47 -6.25 -9.35
C ASP A 51 13.41 -6.28 -8.24
N LEU A 52 12.30 -5.56 -8.46
CA LEU A 52 11.21 -5.52 -7.49
C LEU A 52 10.45 -6.84 -7.43
N CYS A 53 10.31 -7.52 -8.57
CA CYS A 53 9.78 -8.88 -8.63
C CYS A 53 10.68 -9.91 -7.94
N ASN A 54 12.00 -9.81 -8.14
CA ASN A 54 12.96 -10.67 -7.44
C ASN A 54 12.92 -10.45 -5.93
N TYR A 55 12.82 -9.20 -5.48
CA TYR A 55 12.70 -8.87 -4.08
C TYR A 55 11.39 -9.39 -3.46
N TYR A 56 10.26 -9.19 -4.13
CA TYR A 56 8.96 -9.76 -3.71
C TYR A 56 9.05 -11.27 -3.52
N ASN A 57 9.59 -11.97 -4.52
CA ASN A 57 9.74 -13.41 -4.52
C ASN A 57 10.67 -13.90 -3.40
N TRP A 58 11.81 -13.25 -3.21
CA TRP A 58 12.75 -13.54 -2.12
C TRP A 58 12.10 -13.35 -0.75
N ALA A 59 11.40 -12.23 -0.53
CA ALA A 59 10.75 -11.95 0.74
C ALA A 59 9.64 -12.96 1.05
N LYS A 60 8.82 -13.31 0.05
CA LYS A 60 7.76 -14.32 0.19
C LYS A 60 8.31 -15.70 0.53
N GLU A 61 9.44 -16.09 -0.07
CA GLU A 61 10.09 -17.37 0.20
C GLU A 61 10.73 -17.42 1.60
N ASN A 62 11.36 -16.34 2.06
CA ASN A 62 11.87 -16.26 3.43
C ASN A 62 10.74 -16.34 4.45
N ALA A 63 9.63 -15.64 4.22
CA ALA A 63 8.44 -15.74 5.08
C ALA A 63 7.93 -17.20 5.14
N ARG A 64 7.90 -17.90 4.00
CA ARG A 64 7.50 -19.31 3.93
C ARG A 64 8.44 -20.21 4.75
N ILE A 65 9.75 -20.05 4.61
CA ILE A 65 10.76 -20.84 5.33
C ILE A 65 10.66 -20.59 6.84
N LEU A 66 10.58 -19.32 7.27
CA LEU A 66 10.52 -18.93 8.67
C LEU A 66 9.23 -19.38 9.37
N ARG A 67 8.10 -19.44 8.65
CA ARG A 67 6.85 -20.03 9.18
C ARG A 67 7.01 -21.52 9.53
N GLN A 68 7.88 -22.26 8.83
CA GLN A 68 8.11 -23.68 9.12
C GLN A 68 8.79 -23.88 10.48
N SER A 69 9.60 -22.90 10.92
CA SER A 69 10.24 -22.87 12.23
C SER A 69 9.48 -22.07 13.28
N ALA A 70 8.26 -21.59 12.97
CA ALA A 70 7.49 -20.66 13.80
C ALA A 70 8.28 -19.41 14.24
N ASP A 71 9.19 -18.96 13.38
CA ASP A 71 9.99 -17.76 13.65
C ASP A 71 9.14 -16.51 13.44
N PRO A 72 9.04 -15.60 14.43
CA PRO A 72 8.23 -14.38 14.32
C PRO A 72 8.69 -13.44 13.20
N GLN A 73 9.95 -13.53 12.76
CA GLN A 73 10.46 -12.74 11.63
C GLN A 73 9.73 -13.05 10.32
N ALA A 74 9.03 -14.18 10.23
CA ALA A 74 8.22 -14.50 9.06
C ALA A 74 7.22 -13.40 8.69
N GLU A 75 6.65 -12.70 9.69
CA GLU A 75 5.68 -11.63 9.46
C GLU A 75 6.35 -10.35 8.95
N ASP A 76 7.60 -10.07 9.34
CA ASP A 76 8.38 -8.96 8.78
C ASP A 76 8.68 -9.19 7.30
N TYR A 77 9.05 -10.41 6.93
CA TYR A 77 9.27 -10.78 5.53
C TYR A 77 7.98 -10.78 4.72
N GLN A 78 6.86 -11.22 5.31
CA GLN A 78 5.55 -11.12 4.67
C GLN A 78 5.19 -9.64 4.42
N PHE A 79 5.40 -8.77 5.40
CA PHE A 79 5.17 -7.34 5.24
C PHE A 79 6.01 -6.74 4.11
N GLN A 80 7.29 -7.11 4.02
CA GLN A 80 8.18 -6.69 2.93
C GLN A 80 7.69 -7.15 1.56
N ALA A 81 7.24 -8.40 1.44
CA ALA A 81 6.63 -8.90 0.20
C ALA A 81 5.38 -8.08 -0.18
N ASP A 82 4.52 -7.77 0.80
CA ASP A 82 3.28 -7.02 0.56
C ASP A 82 3.54 -5.56 0.17
N GLU A 83 4.59 -4.93 0.71
CA GLU A 83 5.05 -3.60 0.30
C GLU A 83 5.61 -3.62 -1.14
N ALA A 84 6.44 -4.61 -1.47
CA ALA A 84 6.98 -4.78 -2.82
C ALA A 84 5.86 -4.95 -3.86
N LEU A 85 4.86 -5.78 -3.53
CA LEU A 85 3.70 -5.99 -4.39
C LEU A 85 2.85 -4.72 -4.54
N ARG A 86 2.63 -3.98 -3.45
CA ARG A 86 1.95 -2.68 -3.52
C ARG A 86 2.70 -1.70 -4.41
N ARG A 87 4.03 -1.70 -4.37
CA ARG A 87 4.87 -0.86 -5.22
C ARG A 87 4.78 -1.28 -6.70
N LEU A 88 4.83 -2.57 -7.00
CA LEU A 88 4.65 -3.11 -8.36
C LEU A 88 3.34 -2.61 -8.99
N TYR A 89 2.23 -2.71 -8.25
CA TYR A 89 0.94 -2.19 -8.72
C TYR A 89 0.89 -0.66 -8.84
N ALA A 90 1.61 0.06 -7.98
CA ALA A 90 1.68 1.52 -8.05
C ALA A 90 2.45 2.00 -9.30
N GLU A 91 3.53 1.30 -9.65
CA GLU A 91 4.35 1.61 -10.84
C GLU A 91 3.64 1.22 -12.12
N GLN A 92 2.98 0.06 -12.16
CA GLN A 92 2.12 -0.35 -13.29
C GLN A 92 1.02 0.68 -13.59
N LYS A 93 0.38 1.24 -12.56
CA LYS A 93 -0.63 2.30 -12.72
C LYS A 93 -0.05 3.61 -13.27
N GLN A 94 1.24 3.86 -13.04
CA GLN A 94 1.94 5.03 -13.57
C GLN A 94 2.43 4.81 -15.02
N GLY A 95 2.27 3.60 -15.56
CA GLY A 95 2.73 3.24 -16.91
C GLY A 95 4.26 3.10 -17.01
N ILE A 96 4.90 2.76 -15.89
CA ILE A 96 6.34 2.46 -15.80
C ILE A 96 6.53 0.96 -16.00
#